data_AF-A0A1F7FJ09-F1
#
_entry.id   AF-A0A1F7FJ09-F1
#
_cell.length_a   1.000
_cell.length_b   1.000
_cell.length_c   1.000
_cell.angle_alpha   90.00
_cell.angle_beta   90.00
_cell.angle_gamma   90.00
#
_symmetry.space_group_name_H-M   'P 1'
#
loop_
_entity.id
_entity.type
_entity.pdbx_description
1 polymer ?
#
loop_
_entity_poly.entity_id
_entity_poly.type
_entity_poly.pdbx_seq_one_letter_code
_entity_poly.pdbx_strand_id
1 'polypeptide(L)' 'MITLRLPNELEKEITATAESIGMSKSELVRNSVLEYLGKIKHANPWDLGHDLFAKHSSGRRDLSEKASSLFREKLLSKRK' A
#
# COMPACT_ATOMS: atom_id res chain seq x y z
N MET A 1 -15.93 -9.50 -14.91
CA MET A 1 -17.28 -9.08 -14.49
C MET A 1 -17.45 -9.46 -13.03
N ILE A 2 -17.74 -8.50 -12.16
CA ILE A 2 -18.00 -8.75 -10.73
C ILE A 2 -19.51 -8.71 -10.55
N THR A 3 -20.07 -9.71 -9.87
CA THR A 3 -21.49 -9.71 -9.49
C THR A 3 -21.60 -9.24 -8.05
N LEU A 4 -22.32 -8.14 -7.84
CA LEU A 4 -22.51 -7.53 -6.52
C LEU A 4 -24.00 -7.49 -6.20
N ARG A 5 -24.38 -8.00 -5.02
CA ARG A 5 -25.75 -7.89 -4.53
C ARG A 5 -25.89 -6.58 -3.78
N LEU A 6 -26.72 -5.68 -4.28
CA LEU A 6 -27.03 -4.39 -3.65
C LEU A 6 -28.43 -4.44 -3.03
N PRO A 7 -28.67 -3.70 -1.92
CA PRO A 7 -30.02 -3.43 -1.46
C PRO A 7 -30.83 -2.70 -2.55
N ASN A 8 -32.12 -3.03 -2.65
CA ASN A 8 -33.00 -2.46 -3.68
C ASN A 8 -33.06 -0.92 -3.66
N GLU A 9 -32.99 -0.31 -2.47
CA GLU A 9 -32.99 1.14 -2.30
C GLU A 9 -31.75 1.80 -2.93
N LEU A 10 -30.58 1.20 -2.67
CA LEU A 10 -29.31 1.67 -3.22
C LEU A 10 -29.26 1.53 -4.75
N GLU A 11 -29.80 0.44 -5.29
CA GLU A 11 -29.86 0.27 -6.74
C GLU A 11 -30.74 1.32 -7.43
N LYS A 12 -31.86 1.70 -6.81
CA LYS A 12 -32.72 2.78 -7.29
C LYS A 12 -31.99 4.12 -7.27
N GLU A 13 -31.28 4.42 -6.18
CA GLU A 13 -30.53 5.66 -6.03
C GLU A 13 -29.38 5.76 -7.05
N ILE A 14 -28.63 4.68 -7.26
CA ILE A 14 -27.60 4.59 -8.30
C ILE A 14 -28.19 4.83 -9.69
N THR A 15 -29.36 4.24 -9.97
CA THR A 15 -30.03 4.40 -11.26
C THR A 15 -30.45 5.86 -11.49
N ALA A 16 -31.15 6.46 -10.53
CA ALA A 16 -31.61 7.84 -10.61
C ALA A 16 -30.44 8.84 -10.73
N THR A 17 -29.37 8.60 -9.97
CA THR A 17 -28.17 9.43 -10.02
C THR A 17 -27.51 9.34 -11.39
N ALA A 18 -27.29 8.12 -11.91
CA ALA A 18 -26.69 7.89 -13.22
C ALA A 18 -27.48 8.56 -14.34
N GLU A 19 -28.81 8.48 -14.30
CA GLU A 19 -29.70 9.17 -15.25
C GLU A 19 -29.56 10.69 -15.16
N SER A 20 -29.54 11.25 -13.94
CA SER A 20 -29.45 12.71 -13.74
C SER A 20 -28.16 13.33 -14.27
N ILE A 21 -27.06 12.56 -14.27
CA ILE A 21 -25.73 13.00 -14.74
C ILE A 21 -25.40 12.51 -16.15
N GLY A 22 -26.33 11.81 -16.82
CA GLY A 22 -26.14 11.30 -18.17
C GLY A 22 -25.10 10.18 -18.30
N MET A 23 -24.88 9.39 -17.25
CA MET A 23 -23.94 8.27 -17.23
C MET A 23 -24.64 6.93 -17.19
N SER A 24 -23.95 5.86 -17.59
CA SER A 24 -24.45 4.50 -17.36
C SER A 24 -24.25 4.07 -15.90
N LYS A 25 -25.10 3.18 -15.39
CA LYS A 25 -24.96 2.58 -14.04
C LYS A 25 -23.56 2.00 -13.82
N SER A 26 -23.05 1.26 -14.81
CA SER A 26 -21.72 0.63 -14.77
C SER A 26 -20.57 1.62 -14.79
N GLU A 27 -20.77 2.80 -15.38
CA GLU A 27 -19.77 3.88 -15.40
C GLU A 27 -19.74 4.63 -14.07
N LEU A 28 -20.90 4.99 -13.54
CA LEU A 28 -21.02 5.58 -12.20
C LEU A 28 -20.35 4.69 -11.16
N VAL A 29 -20.69 3.39 -11.13
CA VAL A 29 -20.10 2.44 -10.17
C VAL A 29 -18.58 2.32 -10.34
N ARG A 30 -18.06 2.27 -11.58
CA ARG A 30 -16.60 2.21 -11.83
C ARG A 30 -15.89 3.44 -11.30
N ASN A 31 -16.42 4.62 -11.59
CA ASN A 31 -15.83 5.89 -11.16
C ASN A 31 -15.84 6.00 -9.64
N SER A 32 -16.95 5.64 -9.00
CA SER A 32 -17.05 5.63 -7.53
C SER A 32 -16.05 4.67 -6.88
N VAL A 33 -15.83 3.48 -7.46
CA VAL A 33 -14.83 2.52 -6.95
C VAL A 33 -13.42 3.08 -7.12
N LEU A 34 -13.09 3.66 -8.28
CA LEU A 34 -11.78 4.28 -8.51
C LEU A 34 -11.52 5.43 -7.53
N GLU A 35 -12.51 6.29 -7.32
CA GLU A 35 -12.42 7.41 -6.39
C GLU A 35 -12.22 6.91 -4.95
N TYR A 36 -12.99 5.90 -4.53
CA TYR A 36 -12.86 5.30 -3.21
C TYR A 36 -11.48 4.67 -2.99
N LEU A 37 -10.97 3.92 -3.97
CA LEU A 37 -9.63 3.34 -3.92
C LEU A 37 -8.54 4.44 -3.88
N GLY A 38 -8.71 5.54 -4.62
CA GLY A 38 -7.79 6.68 -4.56
C GLY A 38 -7.75 7.38 -3.19
N LYS A 39 -8.86 7.36 -2.44
CA LYS A 39 -8.93 7.89 -1.07
C LYS A 39 -8.27 6.98 -0.05
N ILE A 40 -8.29 5.67 -0.29
CA ILE A 40 -7.53 4.72 0.52
C ILE A 40 -6.07 4.91 0.15
N LYS A 41 -5.35 5.73 0.94
CA LYS A 41 -3.89 5.77 0.88
C LYS A 41 -3.39 4.34 1.04
N HIS A 42 -2.91 3.74 -0.05
CA HIS A 42 -2.12 2.53 0.04
C HIS A 42 -0.85 2.95 0.79
N ALA A 43 -0.80 2.64 2.08
CA ALA A 43 0.39 2.87 2.85
C ALA A 43 1.47 1.98 2.22
N ASN A 44 2.39 2.62 1.49
CA ASN A 44 3.53 1.93 0.90
C ASN A 44 4.28 1.27 2.07
N PRO A 45 4.74 0.01 1.95
CA PRO A 45 5.58 -0.61 2.96
C PRO A 45 6.74 0.30 3.44
N TRP A 46 7.27 1.13 2.53
CA TRP A 46 8.24 2.18 2.86
C TRP A 46 7.69 3.22 3.85
N ASP A 47 6.51 3.77 3.58
CA ASP A 47 5.87 4.80 4.41
C ASP A 47 5.44 4.24 5.76
N LEU A 48 4.96 2.99 5.80
CA LEU A 48 4.62 2.29 7.04
C LEU A 48 5.83 2.07 7.95
N GLY A 49 6.98 1.79 7.35
CA GLY A 49 8.23 1.57 8.08
C GLY A 49 9.06 2.82 8.27
N HIS A 50 8.70 3.97 7.70
CA HIS A 50 9.51 5.20 7.71
C HIS A 50 9.92 5.60 9.13
N ASP A 51 8.98 5.53 10.08
CA ASP A 51 9.25 5.82 11.48
C ASP A 51 10.04 4.72 12.19
N LEU A 52 10.23 3.54 11.60
CA LEU A 52 11.05 2.46 12.14
C LEU A 52 12.45 2.42 11.49
N PHE A 53 12.54 2.81 10.23
CA PHE A 53 13.79 2.93 9.50
C PHE A 53 14.60 4.14 10.00
N ALA A 54 15.92 4.06 9.93
CA ALA A 54 16.87 5.13 10.25
C ALA A 54 16.86 5.74 11.67
N LYS A 55 15.96 5.33 12.58
CA LYS A 55 15.94 5.78 13.99
C LYS A 55 17.26 5.51 14.73
N HIS A 56 17.94 4.43 14.37
CA HIS A 56 19.24 4.07 14.92
C HIS A 56 20.21 3.81 13.77
N SER A 57 21.31 4.58 13.75
CA SER A 57 22.45 4.29 12.87
C SER A 57 23.55 3.63 13.69
N SER A 58 24.25 2.67 13.10
CA SER A 58 25.41 2.02 13.72
C SER A 58 26.66 2.92 13.80
N GLY A 59 26.59 4.16 13.29
CA GLY A 59 27.74 5.06 13.06
C GLY A 59 28.73 4.55 12.00
N ARG A 60 28.53 3.33 11.48
CA ARG A 60 29.45 2.64 10.56
C ARG A 60 28.74 2.39 9.23
N ARG A 61 29.20 3.08 8.20
CA ARG A 61 28.67 2.99 6.83
C ARG A 61 29.08 1.69 6.11
N ASP A 62 30.10 1.01 6.62
CA ASP A 62 30.68 -0.20 6.03
C ASP A 62 29.95 -1.50 6.40
N LEU A 63 29.01 -1.46 7.36
CA LEU A 63 28.37 -2.69 7.86
C LEU A 63 27.53 -3.40 6.79
N SER A 64 26.81 -2.64 5.94
CA SER A 64 25.99 -3.22 4.88
C SER A 64 26.85 -3.63 3.67
N GLU A 65 27.84 -2.81 3.31
CA GLU A 65 28.69 -3.05 2.14
C GLU A 65 29.69 -4.19 2.35
N LYS A 66 30.22 -4.32 3.57
CA LYS A 66 31.29 -5.27 3.94
C LYS A 66 30.83 -6.32 4.94
N ALA A 67 29.53 -6.61 4.98
CA ALA A 67 28.92 -7.53 5.96
C ALA A 67 29.66 -8.87 6.05
N SER A 68 29.95 -9.49 4.90
CA SER A 68 30.58 -10.82 4.82
C SER A 68 32.02 -10.85 5.36
N SER A 69 32.83 -9.82 5.08
CA SER A 69 34.21 -9.76 5.56
C SER A 69 34.25 -9.45 7.06
N LEU A 70 33.46 -8.48 7.52
CA LEU A 70 33.33 -8.13 8.94
C LEU A 70 32.84 -9.32 9.79
N PHE A 71 31.91 -10.12 9.26
CA PHE A 71 31.42 -11.32 9.92
C PHE A 71 32.53 -12.37 10.08
N ARG A 72 33.29 -12.65 9.00
CA ARG A 72 34.41 -13.61 9.04
C ARG A 72 35.50 -13.16 10.01
N GLU A 73 35.84 -11.89 10.02
CA GLU A 73 36.82 -11.30 10.93
C GLU A 73 36.40 -11.51 12.40
N LYS A 74 35.14 -11.18 12.75
CA LYS A 74 34.59 -11.45 14.09
C LYS A 74 34.56 -12.94 14.46
N LEU A 75 34.30 -13.82 13.50
CA LEU A 75 34.27 -15.25 13.75
C LEU A 75 35.67 -15.79 14.07
N LEU A 76 36.68 -15.33 13.33
CA LEU A 76 38.08 -15.70 13.56
C LEU A 76 38.61 -15.13 14.89
N SER A 77 38.24 -13.89 15.25
CA SER A 77 38.68 -13.27 16.51
C SER A 77 38.14 -14.00 17.75
N LYS A 78 37.03 -14.72 17.65
CA LYS A 78 36.46 -15.55 18.73
C LYS A 78 37.08 -16.94 18.86
N ARG A 79 37.87 -17.37 17.88
CA ARG A 79 38.55 -18.68 17.86
C ARG A 79 39.98 -18.64 18.42
N LYS A 80 40.45 -17.45 18.81
CA LYS A 80 41.63 -17.26 19.66
C LYS A 80 41.19 -17.16 21.11
#